data_AF-A0A968CZU6-F1
#
_entry.id   AF-A0A968CZU6-F1
#
_cell.length_a   1.000
_cell.length_b   1.000
_cell.length_c   1.000
_cell.angle_alpha   90.00
_cell.angle_beta   90.00
_cell.angle_gamma   90.00
#
_symmetry.space_group_name_H-M   'P 1'
#
loop_
_entity.id
_entity.type
_entity.pdbx_description
1 polymer ?
#
loop_
_entity_poly.entity_id
_entity_poly.type
_entity_poly.pdbx_seq_one_letter_code
_entity_poly.pdbx_strand_id
1 'polypeptide(L)'
;MKENRVRRAIMTGVVATIVMTIMMYLAPVMGMPKMDIAAMLGKFVMDEPAPTGSTPWTVGMLIHLINGAIFFPLVYAFVFSPQLSWQPWVKGLFFGLVLWFASQLIVMPMMGAGAFSTETSQPGLMVIGSLFGHIVYGVLLGALLGDPIVKETAARN
;
A
#
# COMPACT_ATOMS: atom_id res chain seq x y z
N MET A 1 -0.80 23.41 11.98
CA MET A 1 -1.55 22.90 10.80
C MET A 1 -0.81 21.74 10.12
N LYS A 2 0.41 21.93 9.58
CA LYS A 2 1.16 20.88 8.88
C LYS A 2 1.63 19.72 9.77
N GLU A 3 2.12 20.01 10.97
CA GLU A 3 2.60 18.98 11.93
C GLU A 3 1.50 17.98 12.32
N ASN A 4 0.30 18.48 12.64
CA ASN A 4 -0.87 17.63 12.91
C ASN A 4 -1.24 16.75 11.71
N ARG A 5 -1.06 17.24 10.47
CA ARG A 5 -1.36 16.49 9.24
C ARG A 5 -0.31 15.40 8.98
N VAL A 6 0.97 15.67 9.21
CA VAL A 6 2.05 14.67 9.14
C VAL A 6 1.78 13.53 10.12
N ARG A 7 1.53 13.86 11.40
CA ARG A 7 1.24 12.85 12.42
C ARG A 7 0.02 12.00 12.06
N ARG A 8 -1.09 12.62 11.62
CA ARG A 8 -2.29 11.90 11.18
C ARG A 8 -2.01 10.99 9.99
N ALA A 9 -1.28 11.48 8.98
CA ALA A 9 -0.92 10.68 7.81
C ALA A 9 -0.12 9.43 8.21
N ILE A 10 0.88 9.58 9.07
CA ILE A 10 1.68 8.46 9.56
C ILE A 10 0.82 7.48 10.38
N MET A 11 0.02 7.96 11.33
CA MET A 11 -0.85 7.09 12.13
C MET A 11 -1.84 6.30 11.27
N THR A 12 -2.47 6.96 10.30
CA THR A 12 -3.36 6.32 9.33
C THR A 12 -2.59 5.32 8.45
N GLY A 13 -1.38 5.66 8.03
CA GLY A 13 -0.47 4.77 7.31
C GLY A 13 -0.12 3.51 8.07
N VAL A 14 0.23 3.64 9.36
CA VAL A 14 0.50 2.51 10.25
C VAL A 14 -0.70 1.57 10.31
N VAL A 15 -1.90 2.10 10.53
CA VAL A 15 -3.14 1.29 10.58
C VAL A 15 -3.37 0.57 9.25
N ALA A 16 -3.32 1.29 8.13
CA ALA A 16 -3.54 0.70 6.81
C ALA A 16 -2.50 -0.40 6.48
N THR A 17 -1.24 -0.19 6.87
CA THR A 17 -0.15 -1.15 6.63
C THR A 17 -0.27 -2.38 7.51
N ILE A 18 -0.67 -2.23 8.77
CA ILE A 18 -0.93 -3.37 9.65
C ILE A 18 -2.05 -4.23 9.06
N VAL A 19 -3.16 -3.63 8.65
CA VAL A 19 -4.28 -4.36 8.03
C VAL A 19 -3.82 -5.08 6.77
N MET A 20 -3.10 -4.41 5.87
CA MET A 20 -2.58 -5.02 4.65
C MET A 20 -1.60 -6.17 4.94
N THR A 21 -0.75 -6.01 5.96
CA THR A 21 0.22 -7.04 6.38
C THR A 21 -0.49 -8.25 6.98
N ILE A 22 -1.55 -8.06 7.76
CA ILE A 22 -2.39 -9.15 8.25
C ILE A 22 -3.03 -9.89 7.06
N MET A 23 -3.59 -9.16 6.10
CA MET A 23 -4.17 -9.77 4.89
C MET A 23 -3.14 -10.59 4.10
N MET A 24 -1.89 -10.11 4.02
CA MET A 24 -0.79 -10.82 3.36
C MET A 24 -0.57 -12.23 3.92
N TYR A 25 -0.64 -12.39 5.25
CA TYR A 25 -0.46 -13.68 5.93
C TYR A 25 -1.74 -14.51 6.06
N LEU A 26 -2.93 -13.87 5.99
CA LEU A 26 -4.21 -14.58 5.98
C LEU A 26 -4.61 -15.08 4.58
N ALA A 27 -4.15 -14.43 3.51
CA ALA A 27 -4.50 -14.80 2.13
C ALA A 27 -4.26 -16.29 1.82
N PRO A 28 -3.14 -16.92 2.23
CA PRO A 28 -2.92 -18.35 2.02
C PRO A 28 -3.94 -19.26 2.70
N VAL A 29 -4.44 -18.87 3.87
CA VAL A 29 -5.47 -19.62 4.60
C VAL A 29 -6.79 -19.62 3.83
N MET A 30 -7.01 -18.62 2.97
CA MET A 30 -8.18 -18.52 2.09
C MET A 30 -7.96 -19.13 0.70
N GLY A 31 -6.88 -19.90 0.51
CA GLY A 31 -6.56 -20.58 -0.75
C GLY A 31 -5.83 -19.72 -1.79
N MET A 32 -5.40 -18.51 -1.44
CA MET A 32 -4.54 -17.69 -2.32
C MET A 32 -3.06 -18.13 -2.22
N PRO A 33 -2.22 -17.84 -3.23
CA PRO A 33 -0.78 -18.08 -3.12
C PRO A 33 -0.15 -17.24 -2.00
N LYS A 34 0.95 -17.75 -1.42
CA LYS A 34 1.76 -17.00 -0.44
C LYS A 34 2.40 -15.79 -1.12
N MET A 35 1.96 -14.59 -0.76
CA MET A 35 2.51 -13.31 -1.21
C MET A 35 3.37 -12.69 -0.10
N ASP A 36 4.48 -13.31 0.25
CA ASP A 36 5.37 -12.77 1.30
C ASP A 36 6.21 -11.62 0.74
N ILE A 37 5.62 -10.42 0.73
CA ILE A 37 6.25 -9.20 0.19
C ILE A 37 7.56 -8.88 0.93
N ALA A 38 7.64 -9.20 2.23
CA ALA A 38 8.87 -9.05 3.00
C ALA A 38 9.99 -9.97 2.49
N ALA A 39 9.68 -11.24 2.20
CA ALA A 39 10.64 -12.14 1.58
C ALA A 39 11.05 -11.67 0.17
N MET A 40 10.10 -11.21 -0.64
CA MET A 40 10.38 -10.75 -2.01
C MET A 40 11.28 -9.51 -2.04
N LEU A 41 10.94 -8.49 -1.25
CA LEU A 41 11.76 -7.28 -1.12
C LEU A 41 13.12 -7.57 -0.49
N GLY A 42 13.14 -8.43 0.53
CA GLY A 42 14.37 -8.85 1.20
C GLY A 42 15.34 -9.54 0.24
N LYS A 43 14.84 -10.49 -0.55
CA LYS A 43 15.61 -11.16 -1.59
C LYS A 43 16.10 -10.17 -2.64
N PHE A 44 15.23 -9.28 -3.11
CA PHE A 44 15.60 -8.30 -4.13
C PHE A 44 16.71 -7.35 -3.68
N VAL A 45 16.63 -6.83 -2.46
CA VAL A 45 17.57 -5.83 -1.95
C VAL A 45 18.90 -6.44 -1.52
N MET A 46 18.85 -7.62 -0.89
CA MET A 46 20.03 -8.25 -0.31
C MET A 46 20.66 -9.31 -1.23
N ASP A 47 20.01 -9.65 -2.35
CA ASP A 47 20.39 -10.71 -3.29
C ASP A 47 20.63 -12.09 -2.63
N GLU A 48 19.86 -12.38 -1.57
CA GLU A 48 20.00 -13.59 -0.75
C GLU A 48 18.63 -14.23 -0.49
N PRO A 49 18.55 -15.55 -0.24
CA PRO A 49 17.32 -16.17 0.22
C PRO A 49 16.78 -15.48 1.49
N ALA A 50 15.48 -15.18 1.50
CA ALA A 50 14.84 -14.43 2.58
C ALA A 50 13.78 -15.28 3.31
N PRO A 51 14.16 -16.40 3.97
CA PRO A 51 13.20 -17.15 4.78
C PRO A 51 12.67 -16.28 5.92
N THR A 52 11.42 -16.49 6.32
CA THR A 52 10.75 -15.70 7.36
C THR A 52 11.60 -15.63 8.63
N GLY A 53 11.84 -14.43 9.14
CA GLY A 53 12.66 -14.17 10.34
C GLY A 53 14.17 -14.04 10.09
N SER A 54 14.65 -14.25 8.86
CA SER A 54 16.05 -13.98 8.48
C SER A 54 16.35 -12.48 8.38
N THR A 55 17.64 -12.13 8.30
CA THR A 55 18.08 -10.76 8.07
C THR A 55 17.51 -10.18 6.75
N PRO A 56 17.62 -10.86 5.58
CA PRO A 56 17.02 -10.34 4.35
C PRO A 56 15.51 -10.12 4.47
N TRP A 57 14.78 -11.08 5.07
CA TRP A 57 13.34 -10.95 5.29
C TRP A 57 13.02 -9.74 6.18
N THR A 58 13.80 -9.52 7.24
CA THR A 58 13.62 -8.40 8.17
C THR A 58 13.84 -7.07 7.45
N VAL A 59 14.86 -6.97 6.60
CA VAL A 59 15.10 -5.79 5.75
C VAL A 59 13.90 -5.54 4.83
N GLY A 60 13.40 -6.57 4.15
CA GLY A 60 12.22 -6.44 3.30
C GLY A 60 10.95 -6.03 4.07
N MET A 61 10.75 -6.55 5.28
CA MET A 61 9.66 -6.14 6.16
C MET A 61 9.78 -4.68 6.57
N LEU A 62 10.99 -4.20 6.91
CA LEU A 62 11.22 -2.79 7.22
C LEU A 62 10.90 -1.89 6.02
N ILE A 63 11.29 -2.28 4.80
CA ILE A 63 10.96 -1.54 3.59
C ILE A 63 9.45 -1.47 3.38
N HIS A 64 8.75 -2.61 3.50
CA HIS A 64 7.29 -2.68 3.41
C HIS A 64 6.62 -1.76 4.43
N LEU A 65 7.05 -1.82 5.69
CA LEU A 65 6.52 -1.00 6.78
C LEU A 65 6.81 0.49 6.57
N ILE A 66 8.03 0.88 6.19
CA ILE A 66 8.39 2.29 5.94
C ILE A 66 7.58 2.84 4.76
N ASN A 67 7.48 2.07 3.68
CA ASN A 67 6.73 2.49 2.49
C ASN A 67 5.24 2.67 2.81
N GLY A 68 4.64 1.67 3.45
CA GLY A 68 3.23 1.67 3.78
C GLY A 68 2.86 2.63 4.90
N ALA A 69 3.70 2.79 5.92
CA ALA A 69 3.36 3.56 7.12
C ALA A 69 3.79 5.02 7.05
N ILE A 70 4.80 5.35 6.22
CA ILE A 70 5.40 6.68 6.19
C ILE A 70 5.38 7.25 4.78
N PHE A 71 6.05 6.62 3.81
CA PHE A 71 6.27 7.22 2.49
C PHE A 71 4.97 7.46 1.72
N PHE A 72 4.19 6.40 1.43
CA PHE A 72 2.97 6.53 0.64
C PHE A 72 1.85 7.32 1.34
N PRO A 73 1.65 7.24 2.67
CA PRO A 73 0.70 8.09 3.36
C PRO A 73 1.05 9.58 3.28
N LEU A 74 2.34 9.93 3.31
CA LEU A 74 2.78 11.32 3.13
C LEU A 74 2.59 11.79 1.69
N VAL A 75 2.92 10.95 0.70
CA VAL A 75 2.62 11.22 -0.71
C VAL A 75 1.12 11.43 -0.92
N TYR A 76 0.29 10.55 -0.35
CA TYR A 76 -1.16 10.68 -0.37
C TYR A 76 -1.62 12.00 0.25
N ALA A 77 -1.13 12.32 1.45
CA ALA A 77 -1.58 13.48 2.22
C ALA A 77 -1.23 14.81 1.58
N PHE A 78 -0.05 14.94 0.96
CA PHE A 78 0.51 16.22 0.53
C PHE A 78 0.61 16.41 -0.98
N VAL A 79 0.69 15.32 -1.75
CA VAL A 79 0.81 15.39 -3.21
C VAL A 79 -0.50 15.02 -3.88
N PHE A 80 -1.12 13.92 -3.47
CA PHE A 80 -2.27 13.34 -4.18
C PHE A 80 -3.62 13.91 -3.74
N SER A 81 -3.96 13.81 -2.44
CA SER A 81 -5.27 14.20 -1.90
C SER A 81 -5.65 15.67 -2.18
N PRO A 82 -4.72 16.65 -2.10
CA PRO A 82 -5.05 18.06 -2.36
C PRO A 82 -5.46 18.37 -3.81
N GLN A 83 -5.11 17.51 -4.77
CA GLN A 83 -5.39 17.72 -6.20
C GLN A 83 -6.83 17.35 -6.59
N LEU A 84 -7.57 16.69 -5.70
CA LEU A 84 -8.86 16.07 -6.01
C LEU A 84 -9.95 16.64 -5.11
N SER A 85 -11.13 16.89 -5.65
CA SER A 85 -12.31 17.36 -4.89
C SER A 85 -13.36 16.25 -4.69
N TRP A 86 -12.91 15.01 -4.51
CA TRP A 86 -13.77 13.83 -4.33
C TRP A 86 -13.99 13.48 -2.87
N GLN A 87 -14.93 12.55 -2.61
CA GLN A 87 -15.11 11.99 -1.27
C GLN A 87 -13.82 11.34 -0.76
N PRO A 88 -13.47 11.45 0.54
CA PRO A 88 -12.18 10.99 1.04
C PRO A 88 -11.86 9.52 0.74
N TRP A 89 -12.84 8.62 0.89
CA TRP A 89 -12.66 7.20 0.59
C TRP A 89 -12.45 6.93 -0.91
N VAL A 90 -13.04 7.76 -1.80
CA VAL A 90 -12.85 7.65 -3.26
C VAL A 90 -11.44 8.08 -3.65
N LYS A 91 -10.92 9.16 -3.06
CA LYS A 91 -9.51 9.55 -3.24
C LYS A 91 -8.57 8.44 -2.81
N GLY A 92 -8.85 7.85 -1.65
CA GLY A 92 -8.10 6.72 -1.11
C GLY A 92 -8.14 5.50 -2.02
N LEU A 93 -9.32 5.10 -2.47
CA LEU A 93 -9.50 4.00 -3.43
C LEU A 93 -8.68 4.23 -4.71
N PHE A 94 -8.81 5.42 -5.30
CA PHE A 94 -8.08 5.75 -6.53
C PHE A 94 -6.57 5.74 -6.31
N PHE A 95 -6.08 6.27 -5.19
CA PHE A 95 -4.66 6.18 -4.82
C PHE A 95 -4.21 4.72 -4.65
N GLY A 96 -5.01 3.88 -4.00
CA GLY A 96 -4.77 2.44 -3.87
C GLY A 96 -4.63 1.75 -5.24
N LEU A 97 -5.50 2.08 -6.19
CA LEU A 97 -5.41 1.56 -7.57
C LEU A 97 -4.14 2.03 -8.28
N VAL A 98 -3.74 3.30 -8.11
CA VAL A 98 -2.47 3.81 -8.66
C VAL A 98 -1.28 3.05 -8.09
N LEU A 99 -1.25 2.85 -6.76
CA LEU A 99 -0.20 2.04 -6.11
C LEU A 99 -0.21 0.60 -6.59
N TRP A 100 -1.39 0.01 -6.78
CA TRP A 100 -1.51 -1.35 -7.30
C TRP A 100 -0.94 -1.46 -8.71
N PHE A 101 -1.29 -0.55 -9.62
CA PHE A 101 -0.70 -0.52 -10.97
C PHE A 101 0.82 -0.34 -10.92
N ALA A 102 1.33 0.57 -10.08
CA ALA A 102 2.76 0.73 -9.88
C ALA A 102 3.41 -0.56 -9.34
N SER A 103 2.75 -1.27 -8.42
CA SER A 103 3.24 -2.55 -7.91
C SER A 103 3.33 -3.59 -9.02
N GLN A 104 2.28 -3.75 -9.85
CA GLN A 104 2.23 -4.79 -10.88
C GLN A 104 3.10 -4.49 -12.09
N LEU A 105 3.31 -3.22 -12.43
CA LEU A 105 4.04 -2.80 -13.63
C LEU A 105 5.49 -2.43 -13.38
N ILE A 106 5.86 -2.12 -12.13
CA ILE A 106 7.21 -1.65 -11.78
C ILE A 106 7.81 -2.59 -10.74
N VAL A 107 7.17 -2.70 -9.57
CA VAL A 107 7.78 -3.41 -8.42
C VAL A 107 7.89 -4.92 -8.68
N MET A 108 6.83 -5.57 -9.20
CA MET A 108 6.84 -7.00 -9.49
C MET A 108 7.88 -7.37 -10.57
N PRO A 109 7.98 -6.67 -11.72
CA PRO A 109 9.08 -6.87 -12.67
C PRO A 109 10.46 -6.68 -12.06
N MET A 110 10.67 -5.64 -11.24
CA MET A 110 11.95 -5.41 -10.57
C MET A 110 12.38 -6.58 -9.69
N MET A 111 11.41 -7.25 -9.05
CA MET A 111 11.65 -8.43 -8.21
C MET A 111 11.73 -9.75 -9.02
N GLY A 112 11.70 -9.69 -10.36
CA GLY A 112 11.75 -10.86 -11.24
C GLY A 112 10.43 -11.63 -11.35
N ALA A 113 9.31 -11.05 -10.90
CA ALA A 113 7.99 -11.69 -10.94
C ALA A 113 7.19 -11.39 -12.22
N GLY A 114 7.75 -10.57 -13.13
CA GLY A 114 7.08 -10.16 -14.37
C GLY A 114 5.99 -9.11 -14.18
N ALA A 115 5.54 -8.52 -15.29
CA ALA A 115 4.45 -7.55 -15.29
C ALA A 115 3.13 -8.28 -14.98
N PHE A 116 2.32 -7.76 -14.06
CA PHE A 116 1.14 -8.47 -13.55
C PHE A 116 1.46 -9.88 -13.04
N SER A 117 2.63 -10.04 -12.42
CA SER A 117 3.03 -11.31 -11.78
C SER A 117 3.11 -12.52 -12.75
N THR A 118 3.33 -12.30 -14.05
CA THR A 118 3.33 -13.37 -15.08
C THR A 118 4.37 -14.47 -14.87
N GLU A 119 5.50 -14.15 -14.24
CA GLU A 119 6.59 -15.10 -13.96
C GLU A 119 6.42 -15.82 -12.61
N THR A 120 5.22 -15.78 -12.05
CA THR A 120 4.89 -16.47 -10.80
C THR A 120 4.09 -17.73 -11.05
N SER A 121 4.02 -18.63 -10.07
CA SER A 121 3.31 -19.91 -10.23
C SER A 121 1.79 -19.76 -10.42
N GLN A 122 1.19 -18.68 -9.91
CA GLN A 122 -0.25 -18.43 -9.97
C GLN A 122 -0.55 -16.95 -10.26
N PRO A 123 -0.26 -16.45 -11.47
CA PRO A 123 -0.29 -15.01 -11.78
C PRO A 123 -1.63 -14.35 -11.47
N GLY A 124 -2.74 -14.94 -11.93
CA GLY A 124 -4.07 -14.37 -11.74
C GLY A 124 -4.46 -14.18 -10.27
N LEU A 125 -4.12 -15.15 -9.40
CA LEU A 125 -4.42 -15.04 -7.97
C LEU A 125 -3.50 -14.04 -7.26
N MET A 126 -2.23 -13.89 -7.68
CA MET A 126 -1.35 -12.85 -7.13
C MET A 126 -1.82 -11.45 -7.51
N VAL A 127 -2.25 -11.26 -8.77
CA VAL A 127 -2.78 -9.99 -9.27
C VAL A 127 -4.05 -9.60 -8.50
N ILE A 128 -4.99 -10.53 -8.32
CA ILE A 128 -6.24 -10.28 -7.61
C ILE A 128 -5.99 -10.08 -6.10
N GLY A 129 -5.18 -10.94 -5.48
CA GLY A 129 -4.87 -10.86 -4.05
C GLY A 129 -4.19 -9.53 -3.69
N SER A 130 -3.21 -9.11 -4.50
CA SER A 130 -2.55 -7.81 -4.32
C SER A 130 -3.50 -6.63 -4.57
N LEU A 131 -4.43 -6.74 -5.53
CA LEU A 131 -5.45 -5.71 -5.77
C LEU A 131 -6.31 -5.48 -4.53
N PHE A 132 -6.79 -6.54 -3.89
CA PHE A 132 -7.57 -6.43 -2.65
C PHE A 132 -6.79 -5.73 -1.55
N GLY A 133 -5.52 -6.09 -1.35
CA GLY A 133 -4.67 -5.42 -0.36
C GLY A 133 -4.54 -3.92 -0.61
N HIS A 134 -4.33 -3.50 -1.86
CA HIS A 134 -4.16 -2.10 -2.21
C HIS A 134 -5.47 -1.29 -2.15
N ILE A 135 -6.61 -1.91 -2.51
CA ILE A 135 -7.94 -1.29 -2.33
C ILE A 135 -8.17 -1.02 -0.84
N VAL A 136 -7.96 -2.01 0.03
CA VAL A 136 -8.15 -1.86 1.48
C VAL A 136 -7.21 -0.80 2.04
N TYR A 137 -5.92 -0.86 1.68
CA TYR A 137 -4.92 0.12 2.08
C TYR A 137 -5.33 1.55 1.69
N GLY A 138 -5.67 1.76 0.42
CA GLY A 138 -6.05 3.06 -0.11
C GLY A 138 -7.33 3.60 0.54
N VAL A 139 -8.38 2.79 0.65
CA VAL A 139 -9.64 3.17 1.29
C VAL A 139 -9.42 3.58 2.74
N LEU A 140 -8.62 2.81 3.50
CA LEU A 140 -8.26 3.16 4.88
C LEU A 140 -7.50 4.48 4.96
N LEU A 141 -6.53 4.70 4.07
CA LEU A 141 -5.84 5.99 4.00
C LEU A 141 -6.82 7.15 3.79
N GLY A 142 -7.70 7.02 2.81
CA GLY A 142 -8.65 8.08 2.47
C GLY A 142 -9.68 8.35 3.57
N ALA A 143 -10.29 7.29 4.10
CA ALA A 143 -11.33 7.39 5.11
C ALA A 143 -10.80 7.92 6.45
N LEU A 144 -9.63 7.45 6.91
CA LEU A 144 -9.08 7.83 8.21
C LEU A 144 -8.34 9.16 8.18
N LEU A 145 -7.66 9.49 7.07
CA LEU A 145 -6.97 10.78 6.96
C LEU A 145 -7.94 11.93 6.72
N GLY A 146 -9.06 11.68 6.03
CA GLY A 146 -10.20 12.58 5.82
C GLY A 146 -9.91 14.07 6.00
N ASP A 147 -9.68 14.78 4.89
CA ASP A 147 -9.91 16.23 4.88
C ASP A 147 -11.45 16.43 4.89
N PRO A 148 -12.02 17.32 5.73
CA PRO A 148 -13.44 17.66 5.61
C PRO A 148 -13.73 18.11 4.18
N ILE A 149 -14.86 17.68 3.62
CA ILE A 149 -15.36 18.21 2.34
C ILE A 149 -15.24 19.73 2.45
N VAL A 150 -14.53 20.36 1.51
CA VAL A 150 -14.48 21.82 1.42
C VAL A 150 -15.90 22.30 1.17
N LYS A 151 -16.66 22.52 2.26
CA LYS A 151 -17.86 23.33 2.28
C LYS A 151 -17.42 24.76 2.45
N GLU A 152 -16.84 25.32 1.41
CA GLU A 152 -16.64 26.77 1.32
C GLU A 152 -16.76 27.12 -0.16
N THR A 153 -17.98 27.23 -0.71
CA THR A 153 -18.54 28.55 -1.02
C THR A 153 -20.09 28.50 -1.04
N ALA A 154 -20.75 28.58 0.12
CA ALA A 154 -22.22 28.82 0.17
C ALA A 154 -22.71 29.55 1.44
N ALA A 155 -21.82 29.94 2.36
CA ALA A 155 -22.18 30.62 3.60
C ALA A 155 -21.59 32.04 3.72
N ARG A 156 -21.09 32.58 2.61
CA ARG A 156 -20.62 33.97 2.51
C ARG A 156 -21.09 34.55 1.18
N ASN A 157 -22.35 34.97 1.15
CA ASN A 157 -22.92 36.01 0.28
C ASN A 157 -24.28 36.37 0.87
#